data_AF-A0A450V435-F1
#
_entry.id   AF-A0A450V435-F1
#
_cell.length_a   1.000
_cell.length_b   1.000
_cell.length_c   1.000
_cell.angle_alpha   90.00
_cell.angle_beta   90.00
_cell.angle_gamma   90.00
#
_symmetry.space_group_name_H-M   'P 1'
#
loop_
_entity.id
_entity.type
_entity.pdbx_description
1 polymer ?
#
loop_
_entity_poly.entity_id
_entity_poly.type
_entity_poly.pdbx_seq_one_letter_code
_entity_poly.pdbx_strand_id
1 'polypeptide(L)'
;MKQMKRFNTAGPVQNDIHYAIPALSRWDMDEVEELIADRQYFVLHAPRQTGKTSCLLALMERLDAEGDYTALYVNLEPAQAARGNVEAGMGAIFSGITRAAIRYLGDRRLEDWSEETFRKAGPYDALQALLSRWAEENQRPIVLLLDEVDSLVGD
;
A
#
# COMPACT_ATOMS: atom_id res chain seq x y z
N MET A 1 -21.25 8.17 -27.45
CA MET A 1 -20.12 7.73 -28.28
C MET A 1 -19.33 6.70 -27.49
N LYS A 2 -19.07 5.50 -28.03
CA LYS A 2 -18.28 4.48 -27.32
C LYS A 2 -16.83 4.98 -27.27
N GLN A 3 -16.30 5.24 -26.07
CA GLN A 3 -14.94 5.73 -25.91
C GLN A 3 -13.97 4.64 -26.40
N MET A 4 -13.05 5.01 -27.30
CA MET A 4 -12.09 4.06 -27.86
C MET A 4 -10.98 3.84 -26.83
N LYS A 5 -10.76 2.58 -26.43
CA LYS A 5 -9.66 2.22 -25.55
C LYS A 5 -8.31 2.53 -26.20
N ARG A 6 -7.29 2.81 -25.39
CA ARG A 6 -5.91 3.08 -25.83
C ARG A 6 -4.90 2.27 -25.04
N PHE A 7 -3.72 2.02 -25.61
CA PHE A 7 -2.60 1.46 -24.84
C PHE A 7 -2.05 2.54 -23.88
N ASN A 8 -1.72 2.13 -22.67
CA ASN A 8 -1.07 2.99 -21.69
C ASN A 8 0.37 2.55 -21.48
N THR A 9 1.29 3.50 -21.49
CA THR A 9 2.73 3.27 -21.27
C THR A 9 3.25 3.97 -20.01
N ALA A 10 2.42 4.76 -19.31
CA ALA A 10 2.81 5.47 -18.09
C ALA A 10 1.66 5.58 -17.08
N GLY A 11 1.95 5.37 -15.79
CA GLY A 11 0.96 5.44 -14.71
C GLY A 11 -0.02 4.26 -14.66
N PRO A 12 -1.03 4.32 -13.76
CA PRO A 12 -1.95 3.21 -13.53
C PRO A 12 -2.81 2.84 -14.75
N VAL A 13 -3.05 1.54 -14.93
CA VAL A 13 -3.90 1.02 -15.99
C VAL A 13 -5.36 0.97 -15.53
N GLN A 14 -6.28 1.61 -16.26
CA GLN A 14 -7.71 1.65 -15.96
C GLN A 14 -8.49 0.87 -17.02
N ASN A 15 -9.26 -0.14 -16.61
CA ASN A 15 -9.88 -1.12 -17.53
C ASN A 15 -10.99 -0.53 -18.40
N ASP A 16 -11.58 0.60 -18.03
CA ASP A 16 -12.62 1.30 -18.78
C ASP A 16 -12.03 2.07 -19.98
N ILE A 17 -10.85 2.67 -19.83
CA ILE A 17 -10.22 3.52 -20.85
C ILE A 17 -8.96 2.92 -21.50
N HIS A 18 -8.36 1.86 -20.93
CA HIS A 18 -7.13 1.25 -21.44
C HIS A 18 -7.33 -0.19 -21.95
N TYR A 19 -6.56 -0.58 -22.97
CA TYR A 19 -6.38 -1.98 -23.33
C TYR A 19 -5.51 -2.65 -22.27
N ALA A 20 -6.05 -3.67 -21.60
CA ALA A 20 -5.40 -4.35 -20.50
C ALA A 20 -5.91 -5.79 -20.37
N ILE A 21 -5.02 -6.70 -19.98
CA ILE A 21 -5.44 -7.95 -19.33
C ILE A 21 -5.78 -7.66 -17.87
N PRO A 22 -6.71 -8.42 -17.25
CA PRO A 22 -7.03 -8.28 -15.83
C PRO A 22 -5.74 -8.25 -14.98
N ALA A 23 -5.69 -7.35 -14.00
CA ALA A 23 -4.45 -7.12 -13.25
C ALA A 23 -4.03 -8.38 -12.47
N LEU A 24 -4.97 -8.99 -11.74
CA LEU A 24 -4.71 -10.19 -10.93
C LEU A 24 -4.48 -11.45 -11.76
N SER A 25 -4.84 -11.50 -13.05
CA SER A 25 -4.54 -12.66 -13.89
C SER A 25 -3.05 -12.79 -14.25
N ARG A 26 -2.21 -11.87 -13.77
CA ARG A 26 -0.76 -11.85 -13.97
C ARG A 26 -0.02 -12.54 -12.81
N TRP A 27 -0.72 -12.82 -11.72
CA TRP A 27 -0.17 -13.44 -10.52
C TRP A 27 -0.82 -14.81 -10.32
N ASP A 28 -0.09 -15.68 -9.65
CA ASP A 28 -0.69 -16.87 -9.05
C ASP A 28 -1.47 -16.43 -7.82
N MET A 29 -2.78 -16.26 -7.98
CA MET A 29 -3.63 -15.76 -6.91
C MET A 29 -3.84 -16.77 -5.79
N ASP A 30 -3.78 -18.07 -6.11
CA ASP A 30 -3.90 -19.12 -5.10
C ASP A 30 -2.69 -19.06 -4.15
N GLU A 31 -1.48 -18.88 -4.71
CA GLU A 31 -0.25 -18.66 -3.92
C GLU A 31 -0.33 -17.37 -3.08
N VAL A 32 -0.77 -16.25 -3.66
CA VAL A 32 -0.89 -14.98 -2.91
C VAL A 32 -1.89 -15.09 -1.76
N GLU A 33 -3.02 -15.76 -1.97
CA GLU A 33 -4.03 -15.97 -0.94
C GLU A 33 -3.52 -16.88 0.19
N GLU A 34 -2.77 -17.94 -0.15
CA GLU A 34 -2.12 -18.82 0.83
C GLU A 34 -1.10 -18.04 1.69
N LEU A 35 -0.24 -17.22 1.06
CA LEU A 35 0.73 -16.37 1.76
C LEU A 35 0.05 -15.39 2.73
N ILE A 36 -1.09 -14.82 2.34
CA ILE A 36 -1.89 -13.93 3.19
C ILE A 36 -2.51 -14.70 4.36
N ALA A 37 -3.10 -15.87 4.09
CA ALA A 37 -3.71 -16.72 5.10
C ALA A 37 -2.68 -17.18 6.16
N ASP A 38 -1.47 -17.50 5.72
CA ASP A 38 -0.33 -17.88 6.56
C ASP A 38 0.36 -16.69 7.24
N ARG A 39 -0.12 -15.47 7.01
CA ARG A 39 0.36 -14.21 7.62
C ARG A 39 1.84 -13.96 7.32
N GLN A 40 2.28 -14.31 6.12
CA GLN A 40 3.67 -14.16 5.71
C GLN A 40 3.94 -12.81 5.06
N TYR A 41 5.18 -12.33 5.21
CA TYR A 41 5.69 -11.26 4.37
C TYR A 41 6.11 -11.84 3.03
N PHE A 42 5.62 -11.26 1.93
CA PHE A 42 6.04 -11.62 0.59
C PHE A 42 6.47 -10.38 -0.19
N VAL A 43 7.46 -10.57 -1.06
CA VAL A 43 8.03 -9.50 -1.89
C VAL A 43 7.69 -9.78 -3.34
N LEU A 44 7.06 -8.81 -3.98
CA LEU A 44 6.76 -8.88 -5.40
C LEU A 44 7.98 -8.50 -6.23
N HIS A 45 8.74 -9.51 -6.67
CA HIS A 45 9.84 -9.32 -7.61
C HIS A 45 9.34 -9.28 -9.05
N ALA A 46 9.23 -8.08 -9.62
CA ALA A 46 8.98 -7.92 -11.05
C ALA A 46 9.80 -6.77 -11.65
N PRO A 47 10.21 -6.88 -12.94
CA PRO A 47 10.88 -5.79 -13.65
C PRO A 47 10.14 -4.45 -13.56
N ARG A 48 10.85 -3.35 -13.83
CA ARG A 48 10.24 -2.01 -13.89
C ARG A 48 9.11 -2.00 -14.93
N GLN A 49 8.05 -1.22 -14.64
CA GLN A 49 6.91 -0.99 -15.55
C GLN A 49 6.09 -2.24 -15.96
N THR A 50 6.11 -3.29 -15.13
CA THR A 50 5.31 -4.52 -15.35
C THR A 50 3.88 -4.43 -14.81
N GLY A 51 3.51 -3.30 -14.20
CA GLY A 51 2.18 -3.06 -13.66
C GLY A 51 1.99 -3.49 -12.20
N LYS A 52 3.07 -3.63 -11.42
CA LYS A 52 3.04 -3.96 -9.98
C LYS A 52 1.99 -3.14 -9.21
N THR A 53 2.05 -1.81 -9.32
CA THR A 53 1.08 -0.89 -8.70
C THR A 53 -0.36 -1.21 -9.09
N SER A 54 -0.62 -1.49 -10.37
CA SER A 54 -1.97 -1.82 -10.84
C SER A 54 -2.48 -3.14 -10.25
N CYS A 55 -1.59 -4.12 -10.08
CA CYS A 55 -1.95 -5.38 -9.45
C CYS A 55 -2.13 -5.25 -7.93
N LEU A 56 -1.30 -4.47 -7.23
CA LEU A 56 -1.48 -4.21 -5.78
C LEU A 56 -2.80 -3.47 -5.50
N LEU A 57 -3.16 -2.49 -6.32
CA LEU A 57 -4.46 -1.81 -6.22
C LEU A 57 -5.62 -2.79 -6.45
N ALA A 58 -5.53 -3.65 -7.48
CA ALA A 58 -6.55 -4.66 -7.74
C ALA A 58 -6.65 -5.71 -6.61
N LEU A 59 -5.53 -6.05 -5.96
CA LEU A 59 -5.51 -6.94 -4.80
C LEU A 59 -6.21 -6.29 -3.61
N MET A 60 -5.92 -5.02 -3.34
CA MET A 60 -6.61 -4.25 -2.30
C MET A 60 -8.12 -4.22 -2.53
N GLU A 61 -8.55 -3.87 -3.76
CA GLU A 61 -9.97 -3.84 -4.13
C GLU A 61 -10.65 -5.21 -3.95
N ARG A 62 -9.96 -6.30 -4.29
CA ARG A 62 -10.47 -7.66 -4.13
C ARG A 62 -10.63 -8.03 -2.65
N LEU A 63 -9.59 -7.86 -1.84
CA LEU A 63 -9.61 -8.21 -0.41
C LEU A 63 -10.65 -7.38 0.36
N ASP A 64 -10.81 -6.10 0.02
CA ASP A 64 -11.83 -5.23 0.60
C ASP A 64 -13.26 -5.70 0.22
N ALA A 65 -13.46 -6.13 -1.03
CA ALA A 65 -14.74 -6.66 -1.50
C ALA A 65 -15.11 -8.02 -0.88
N GLU A 66 -14.13 -8.88 -0.60
CA GLU A 66 -14.33 -10.15 0.11
C GLU A 66 -14.72 -9.93 1.58
N GLY A 67 -14.17 -8.88 2.19
CA GLY A 67 -14.56 -8.43 3.53
C GLY A 67 -13.96 -9.23 4.68
N ASP A 68 -13.04 -10.16 4.43
CA ASP A 68 -12.30 -10.89 5.47
C ASP A 68 -11.13 -10.07 6.03
N TYR A 69 -10.64 -9.10 5.26
CA TYR A 69 -9.47 -8.29 5.60
C TYR A 69 -9.78 -6.79 5.57
N THR A 70 -8.94 -6.02 6.24
CA THR A 70 -8.76 -4.59 5.93
C THR A 70 -7.50 -4.46 5.09
N ALA A 71 -7.65 -4.21 3.79
CA ALA A 71 -6.51 -4.08 2.89
C ALA A 71 -6.16 -2.61 2.66
N LEU A 72 -4.87 -2.27 2.74
CA LEU A 72 -4.41 -0.90 2.50
C LEU A 72 -3.19 -0.87 1.58
N TYR A 73 -3.33 -0.21 0.44
CA TYR A 73 -2.22 0.16 -0.44
C TYR A 73 -1.58 1.47 -0.01
N VAL A 74 -0.25 1.47 0.10
CA VAL A 74 0.55 2.66 0.41
C VAL A 74 1.75 2.76 -0.55
N ASN A 75 1.88 3.90 -1.20
CA ASN A 75 3.06 4.24 -2.01
C ASN A 75 4.08 5.00 -1.15
N LEU A 76 5.32 4.49 -1.09
CA LEU A 76 6.40 5.06 -0.28
C LEU A 76 7.40 5.91 -1.07
N GLU A 77 7.25 6.05 -2.38
CA GLU A 77 8.09 6.89 -3.26
C GLU A 77 8.34 8.30 -2.70
N PRO A 78 7.34 9.02 -2.12
CA PRO A 78 7.58 10.36 -1.56
C PRO A 78 8.66 10.41 -0.47
N ALA A 79 8.88 9.32 0.25
CA ALA A 79 9.90 9.26 1.30
C ALA A 79 11.34 9.30 0.75
N GLN A 80 11.54 8.99 -0.54
CA GLN A 80 12.83 9.12 -1.21
C GLN A 80 13.41 10.54 -1.13
N ALA A 81 12.54 11.56 -1.10
CA ALA A 81 12.95 12.95 -0.99
C ALA A 81 13.72 13.27 0.30
N ALA A 82 13.60 12.42 1.34
CA ALA A 82 14.30 12.59 2.61
C ALA A 82 15.82 12.34 2.52
N ARG A 83 16.33 11.70 1.45
CA ARG A 83 17.77 11.51 1.17
C ARG A 83 18.60 11.07 2.39
N GLY A 84 18.16 10.03 3.09
CA GLY A 84 18.84 9.49 4.27
C GLY A 84 18.55 10.20 5.59
N ASN A 85 17.75 11.26 5.59
CA ASN A 85 17.17 11.81 6.82
C ASN A 85 16.05 10.88 7.31
N VAL A 86 16.36 10.06 8.33
CA VAL A 86 15.43 9.10 8.91
C VAL A 86 14.17 9.77 9.42
N GLU A 87 14.28 10.90 10.14
CA GLU A 87 13.11 11.58 10.72
C GLU A 87 12.15 12.07 9.64
N ALA A 88 12.68 12.71 8.60
CA ALA A 88 11.87 13.17 7.47
C ALA A 88 11.27 12.02 6.66
N GLY A 89 12.03 10.93 6.47
CA GLY A 89 11.56 9.72 5.79
C GLY A 89 10.43 9.04 6.55
N MET A 90 10.57 8.90 7.87
CA MET A 90 9.52 8.37 8.74
C MET A 90 8.28 9.27 8.73
N GLY A 91 8.44 10.59 8.77
CA GLY A 91 7.31 11.52 8.60
C GLY A 91 6.57 11.35 7.28
N ALA A 92 7.29 11.12 6.18
CA ALA A 92 6.69 10.85 4.86
C ALA A 92 5.94 9.51 4.82
N ILE A 93 6.50 8.44 5.41
CA ILE A 93 5.85 7.13 5.51
C ILE A 93 4.54 7.24 6.29
N PHE A 94 4.57 7.90 7.45
CA PHE A 94 3.38 8.15 8.28
C PHE A 94 2.30 8.90 7.50
N SER A 95 2.67 10.00 6.86
CA SER A 95 1.76 10.78 6.03
C SER A 95 1.17 9.93 4.90
N GLY A 96 1.98 9.06 4.28
CA GLY A 96 1.55 8.12 3.26
C GLY A 96 0.49 7.15 3.77
N ILE A 97 0.76 6.47 4.89
CA ILE A 97 -0.16 5.50 5.51
C ILE A 97 -1.47 6.20 5.92
N THR A 98 -1.39 7.31 6.65
CA THR A 98 -2.56 8.05 7.14
C THR A 98 -3.44 8.54 5.98
N ARG A 99 -2.83 9.14 4.94
CA ARG A 99 -3.58 9.62 3.78
C ARG A 99 -4.22 8.47 3.01
N ALA A 100 -3.55 7.33 2.90
CA ALA A 100 -4.11 6.15 2.26
C ALA A 100 -5.30 5.59 3.07
N ALA A 101 -5.17 5.47 4.40
CA ALA A 101 -6.23 4.98 5.27
C ALA A 101 -7.49 5.86 5.18
N ILE A 102 -7.32 7.19 5.22
CA ILE A 102 -8.43 8.13 5.04
C ILE A 102 -9.07 7.97 3.65
N ARG A 103 -8.25 7.83 2.61
CA ARG A 103 -8.71 7.79 1.22
C ARG A 103 -9.46 6.51 0.88
N TYR A 104 -8.92 5.36 1.26
CA TYR A 104 -9.40 4.05 0.82
C TYR A 104 -10.34 3.41 1.84
N LEU A 105 -10.10 3.64 3.14
CA LEU A 105 -10.86 3.00 4.22
C LEU A 105 -11.82 3.98 4.92
N GLY A 106 -11.64 5.29 4.72
CA GLY A 106 -12.33 6.32 5.51
C GLY A 106 -11.88 6.36 6.97
N ASP A 107 -10.82 5.64 7.34
CA ASP A 107 -10.32 5.53 8.70
C ASP A 107 -9.44 6.74 9.05
N ARG A 108 -9.98 7.63 9.88
CA ARG A 108 -9.28 8.83 10.37
C ARG A 108 -8.49 8.60 11.65
N ARG A 109 -8.63 7.44 12.29
CA ARG A 109 -7.98 7.19 13.58
C ARG A 109 -6.45 7.28 13.49
N LEU A 110 -5.87 6.85 12.36
CA LEU A 110 -4.43 6.92 12.14
C LEU A 110 -3.91 8.37 12.09
N GLU A 111 -4.74 9.33 11.67
CA GLU A 111 -4.38 10.75 11.71
C GLU A 111 -4.22 11.22 13.15
N ASP A 112 -5.24 10.97 13.98
CA ASP A 112 -5.23 11.35 15.38
C ASP A 112 -4.09 10.69 16.16
N TRP A 113 -3.80 9.41 15.87
CA TRP A 113 -2.74 8.66 16.56
C TRP A 113 -1.34 9.03 16.08
N SER A 114 -1.17 9.47 14.82
CA SER A 114 0.14 9.72 14.22
C SER A 114 0.94 10.76 15.00
N GLU A 115 0.32 11.90 15.33
CA GLU A 115 0.97 12.99 16.06
C GLU A 115 1.29 12.60 17.51
N GLU A 116 0.38 11.88 18.15
CA GLU A 116 0.58 11.34 19.50
C GLU A 116 1.77 10.36 19.53
N THR A 117 1.79 9.41 18.60
CA THR A 117 2.75 8.32 18.55
C THR A 117 4.16 8.83 18.24
N PHE A 118 4.28 9.74 17.28
CA PHE A 118 5.57 10.31 16.89
C PHE A 118 6.22 11.08 18.05
N ARG A 119 5.44 11.85 18.82
CA ARG A 119 5.94 12.57 20.00
C ARG A 119 6.37 11.64 21.14
N LYS A 120 5.69 10.51 21.34
CA LYS A 120 5.93 9.62 22.47
C LYS A 120 7.06 8.61 22.22
N ALA A 121 7.09 8.02 21.04
CA ALA A 121 8.00 6.91 20.72
C ALA A 121 9.26 7.37 19.95
N GLY A 122 9.23 8.56 19.35
CA GLY A 122 10.31 9.03 18.48
C GLY A 122 10.35 8.30 17.13
N PRO A 123 11.23 8.71 16.21
CA PRO A 123 11.16 8.31 14.80
C PRO A 123 11.41 6.81 14.55
N TYR A 124 12.10 6.11 15.45
CA TYR A 124 12.47 4.70 15.26
C TYR A 124 11.37 3.72 15.70
N ASP A 125 10.63 4.04 16.77
CA ASP A 125 9.62 3.14 17.34
C ASP A 125 8.19 3.53 16.94
N ALA A 126 7.99 4.76 16.46
CA ALA A 126 6.65 5.27 16.21
C ALA A 126 5.88 4.43 15.19
N LEU A 127 6.52 3.97 14.10
CA LEU A 127 5.81 3.21 13.06
C LEU A 127 5.26 1.90 13.61
N GLN A 128 6.10 1.18 14.36
CA GLN A 128 5.68 -0.04 15.02
C GLN A 128 4.54 0.23 16.00
N ALA A 129 4.64 1.28 16.82
CA ALA A 129 3.58 1.64 17.75
C ALA A 129 2.25 1.98 17.06
N LEU A 130 2.29 2.74 15.94
CA LEU A 130 1.11 3.08 15.16
C LEU A 130 0.46 1.83 14.55
N LEU A 131 1.25 0.98 13.91
CA LEU A 131 0.76 -0.24 13.25
C LEU A 131 0.25 -1.26 14.27
N SER A 132 0.91 -1.42 15.42
CA SER A 132 0.46 -2.29 16.51
C SER A 132 -0.90 -1.83 17.05
N ARG A 133 -1.03 -0.53 17.36
CA ARG A 133 -2.31 0.03 17.81
C ARG A 133 -3.41 -0.16 16.76
N TRP A 134 -3.08 0.07 15.49
CA TRP A 134 -4.04 -0.14 14.42
C TRP A 134 -4.48 -1.59 14.32
N ALA A 135 -3.55 -2.55 14.40
CA ALA A 135 -3.88 -3.98 14.41
C ALA A 135 -4.74 -4.40 15.61
N GLU A 136 -4.50 -3.84 16.80
CA GLU A 136 -5.28 -4.11 18.01
C GLU A 136 -6.70 -3.53 17.95
N GLU A 137 -6.84 -2.32 17.41
CA GLU A 137 -8.13 -1.62 17.34
C GLU A 137 -8.91 -1.89 16.04
N ASN A 138 -8.34 -2.64 15.09
CA ASN A 138 -9.02 -2.97 13.85
C ASN A 138 -9.87 -4.23 13.99
N GLN A 139 -11.05 -4.24 13.37
CA GLN A 139 -12.01 -5.34 13.51
C GLN A 139 -11.58 -6.61 12.75
N ARG A 140 -10.67 -6.47 11.79
CA ARG A 140 -10.21 -7.53 10.89
C ARG A 140 -8.68 -7.53 10.80
N PRO A 141 -8.06 -8.66 10.42
CA PRO A 141 -6.65 -8.66 10.08
C PRO A 141 -6.34 -7.64 8.98
N ILE A 142 -5.20 -6.97 9.08
CA ILE A 142 -4.77 -5.94 8.13
C ILE A 142 -3.80 -6.55 7.13
N VAL A 143 -4.05 -6.33 5.84
CA VAL A 143 -3.09 -6.61 4.76
C VAL A 143 -2.53 -5.27 4.27
N LEU A 144 -1.29 -4.97 4.64
CA LEU A 144 -0.61 -3.73 4.26
C LEU A 144 0.25 -3.96 3.02
N LEU A 145 -0.13 -3.35 1.90
CA LEU A 145 0.54 -3.46 0.62
C LEU A 145 1.44 -2.23 0.41
N LEU A 146 2.75 -2.43 0.54
CA LEU A 146 3.75 -1.36 0.41
C LEU A 146 4.35 -1.37 -1.00
N ASP A 147 4.25 -0.25 -1.71
CA ASP A 147 4.79 -0.06 -3.06
C ASP A 147 5.99 0.88 -3.06
N GLU A 148 6.90 0.67 -4.01
CA GLU A 148 8.16 1.43 -4.16
C GLU A 148 9.02 1.44 -2.87
N VAL A 149 9.07 0.32 -2.14
CA VAL A 149 9.87 0.19 -0.89
C VAL A 149 11.37 0.36 -1.16
N ASP A 150 11.83 0.04 -2.36
CA ASP A 150 13.20 0.26 -2.81
C ASP A 150 13.59 1.75 -2.81
N SER A 151 12.63 2.67 -2.82
CA SER A 151 12.89 4.10 -2.72
C SER A 151 13.43 4.55 -1.35
N LEU A 152 13.34 3.69 -0.32
CA LEU A 152 13.79 3.98 1.04
C LEU A 152 15.29 3.69 1.25
N VAL A 153 15.87 2.84 0.43
CA VAL A 153 17.30 2.54 0.46
C VAL A 153 17.96 3.55 -0.46
N GLY A 154 18.68 4.52 0.10
CA GLY A 154 19.46 5.47 -0.69
C GLY A 154 20.49 4.72 -1.56
N ASP A 155 20.81 5.29 -2.72
CA ASP A 155 21.92 4.81 -3.58
C ASP A 155 23.25 4.73 -2.82
#